data_AF-A0A2M7CCW1-F1
#
_entry.id   AF-A0A2M7CCW1-F1
#
_cell.length_a   1.000
_cell.length_b   1.000
_cell.length_c   1.000
_cell.angle_alpha   90.00
_cell.angle_beta   90.00
_cell.angle_gamma   90.00
#
_symmetry.space_group_name_H-M   'P 1'
#
loop_
_entity.id
_entity.type
_entity.pdbx_description
1 polymer ?
#
loop_
_entity_poly.entity_id
_entity_poly.type
_entity_poly.pdbx_seq_one_letter_code
_entity_poly.pdbx_strand_id
1 'polypeptide(L)' 'MKCPHCGETLPFILCPECKGEIPEKSRYCCWCGNPIRVEVKETDLSERKLCSDGNCIGAINEKGVCNVCGKPDSGEPA' A
#
# COMPACT_ATOMS: atom_id res chain seq x y z
N MET A 1 -10.30 -3.99 -15.77
CA MET A 1 -10.66 -2.59 -16.15
C MET A 1 -9.40 -1.80 -16.55
N LYS A 2 -9.48 -0.78 -17.41
CA LYS A 2 -8.30 0.03 -17.80
C LYS A 2 -8.14 1.26 -16.91
N CYS A 3 -6.91 1.53 -16.46
CA CYS A 3 -6.59 2.76 -15.73
C CYS A 3 -6.65 3.98 -16.68
N PRO A 4 -7.40 5.05 -16.37
CA PRO A 4 -7.49 6.23 -17.24
C PRO A 4 -6.21 7.09 -17.26
N HIS A 5 -5.26 6.85 -16.34
CA HIS A 5 -4.03 7.64 -16.24
C HIS A 5 -2.85 7.02 -17.00
N CYS A 6 -2.70 5.71 -16.95
CA CYS A 6 -1.59 5.00 -17.59
C CYS A 6 -2.03 4.00 -18.67
N GLY A 7 -3.34 3.74 -18.82
CA GLY A 7 -3.86 2.78 -19.80
C GLY A 7 -3.68 1.31 -19.43
N GLU A 8 -2.99 1.02 -18.33
CA GLU A 8 -2.69 -0.35 -17.90
C GLU A 8 -3.94 -1.09 -17.43
N THR A 9 -3.96 -2.42 -17.62
CA THR A 9 -5.08 -3.27 -17.24
C THR A 9 -4.99 -3.63 -15.77
N LEU A 10 -5.96 -3.16 -14.99
CA LEU A 10 -6.09 -3.52 -13.58
C LEU A 10 -6.87 -4.84 -13.44
N PRO A 11 -6.41 -5.75 -12.56
CA PRO A 11 -7.11 -6.99 -12.26
C PRO A 11 -8.46 -6.70 -11.59
N PHE A 12 -9.46 -7.48 -11.94
CA PHE A 12 -10.83 -7.31 -11.48
C PHE A 12 -11.47 -8.67 -11.20
N ILE A 13 -12.49 -8.65 -10.35
CA ILE A 13 -13.33 -9.79 -10.01
C ILE A 13 -14.80 -9.39 -10.20
N LEU A 14 -15.69 -10.38 -10.28
CA LEU A 14 -17.13 -10.14 -10.27
C LEU A 14 -17.66 -10.25 -8.84
N CYS A 15 -18.47 -9.28 -8.43
CA CYS A 15 -19.15 -9.37 -7.14
C CYS A 15 -20.03 -10.63 -7.10
N PRO A 16 -19.93 -11.48 -6.06
CA PRO A 16 -20.74 -12.70 -5.95
C PRO A 16 -22.24 -12.42 -5.85
N GLU A 17 -22.61 -11.22 -5.35
CA GLU A 17 -23.99 -10.85 -5.08
C GLU A 17 -24.66 -10.16 -6.28
N CYS A 18 -24.04 -9.10 -6.82
CA CYS A 18 -24.64 -8.29 -7.89
C CYS A 18 -23.99 -8.48 -9.27
N LYS A 19 -22.90 -9.26 -9.36
CA LYS A 19 -22.12 -9.51 -10.59
C LYS A 19 -21.45 -8.28 -11.22
N GLY A 20 -21.47 -7.12 -10.55
CA GLY A 20 -20.73 -5.95 -10.99
C GLY A 20 -19.21 -6.19 -10.99
N GLU A 21 -18.52 -5.63 -11.98
CA GLU A 21 -17.06 -5.66 -12.06
C GLU A 21 -16.46 -4.75 -10.98
N ILE A 22 -15.57 -5.30 -10.15
CA ILE A 22 -14.91 -4.58 -9.06
C ILE A 22 -13.41 -4.88 -9.04
N PRO A 23 -12.56 -3.97 -8.54
CA PRO A 23 -11.14 -4.24 -8.38
C PRO A 23 -10.89 -5.43 -7.44
N GLU A 24 -9.94 -6.31 -7.78
CA GLU A 24 -9.66 -7.56 -7.05
C GLU A 24 -9.38 -7.36 -5.56
N LYS A 25 -8.71 -6.27 -5.18
CA LYS A 25 -8.33 -5.96 -3.79
C LYS A 25 -9.38 -5.14 -3.02
N SER A 26 -10.60 -5.03 -3.54
CA SER A 26 -11.69 -4.28 -2.89
C SER A 26 -12.21 -5.04 -1.68
N ARG A 27 -12.41 -4.33 -0.56
CA ARG A 27 -13.07 -4.91 0.63
C ARG A 27 -14.60 -4.95 0.53
N TYR A 28 -15.17 -4.10 -0.35
CA TYR A 28 -16.61 -3.95 -0.56
C TYR A 28 -16.88 -3.74 -2.05
N CYS A 29 -18.07 -4.15 -2.51
CA CYS A 29 -18.51 -3.87 -3.87
C CYS A 29 -18.92 -2.40 -4.03
N CYS A 30 -18.40 -1.70 -5.04
CA CYS A 30 -18.76 -0.31 -5.33
C CYS A 30 -20.16 -0.13 -5.95
N TRP A 31 -20.82 -1.22 -6.34
CA TRP A 31 -22.16 -1.20 -6.94
C TRP A 31 -23.28 -1.51 -5.94
N CYS A 32 -23.08 -2.50 -5.07
CA CYS A 32 -24.12 -2.95 -4.12
C CYS A 32 -23.74 -2.83 -2.64
N GLY A 33 -22.48 -2.49 -2.32
CA GLY A 33 -22.01 -2.32 -0.94
C GLY A 33 -21.71 -3.61 -0.17
N ASN A 34 -22.02 -4.79 -0.71
CA ASN A 34 -21.73 -6.05 -0.03
C ASN A 34 -20.21 -6.26 0.18
N PRO A 35 -19.80 -6.83 1.33
CA PRO A 35 -18.41 -7.10 1.61
C PRO A 35 -17.86 -8.19 0.69
N ILE A 36 -16.60 -8.06 0.31
CA ILE A 36 -15.86 -9.05 -0.46
C ILE A 36 -14.89 -9.74 0.50
N ARG A 37 -15.01 -11.06 0.60
CA ARG A 37 -14.11 -11.87 1.40
C ARG A 37 -12.83 -12.11 0.61
N VAL A 38 -11.79 -11.34 0.91
CA VAL A 38 -10.45 -11.54 0.36
C VAL A 38 -9.56 -12.10 1.45
N GLU A 39 -8.82 -13.16 1.16
CA GLU A 39 -7.78 -13.66 2.07
C GLU A 39 -6.63 -12.65 2.09
N VAL A 40 -6.54 -11.88 3.18
CA VAL A 40 -5.48 -10.90 3.35
C VAL A 40 -4.21 -11.65 3.75
N LYS A 41 -3.23 -11.66 2.86
CA LYS A 41 -1.87 -12.08 3.24
C LYS A 41 -1.30 -10.98 4.14
N GLU A 42 -1.11 -11.29 5.41
CA GLU A 42 -0.49 -10.36 6.35
C GLU A 42 0.91 -10.00 5.82
N THR A 43 1.14 -8.70 5.69
CA THR A 43 2.46 -8.17 5.31
C THR A 43 3.17 -7.82 6.61
N ASP A 44 4.40 -8.30 6.78
CA ASP A 44 5.18 -7.99 7.98
C ASP A 44 5.53 -6.49 7.95
N LEU A 45 4.91 -5.73 8.86
CA LEU A 45 5.10 -4.29 8.99
C LEU A 45 6.25 -3.96 9.97
N SER A 46 6.85 -4.98 10.59
CA SER A 46 7.85 -4.82 11.65
C SER A 46 9.17 -4.27 11.13
N GLU A 47 9.44 -4.44 9.83
CA GLU A 47 10.66 -3.96 9.18
C GLU A 47 10.66 -2.44 8.90
N ARG A 48 9.52 -1.74 9.06
CA ARG A 48 9.44 -0.31 8.75
C ARG A 48 9.89 0.55 9.94
N LYS A 49 11.13 1.05 9.88
CA LYS A 49 11.68 1.98 10.88
C LYS A 49 11.46 3.45 10.50
N LEU A 50 10.97 4.26 11.44
CA LEU A 50 10.80 5.71 11.27
C LEU A 50 12.16 6.43 11.31
N CYS A 51 12.25 7.57 10.62
CA CYS A 51 13.44 8.41 10.68
C CYS A 51 13.73 8.93 12.09
N SER A 52 14.99 8.87 12.51
CA SER A 52 15.47 9.27 13.84
C SER A 52 15.41 10.79 14.11
N ASP A 53 15.14 11.61 13.09
CA ASP A 53 15.16 13.07 13.17
C ASP A 53 13.95 13.68 13.92
N GLY A 54 12.96 12.87 14.29
CA GLY A 54 11.76 13.26 15.06
C GLY A 54 10.78 14.20 14.35
N ASN A 55 11.26 15.04 13.43
CA ASN A 55 10.48 15.98 12.62
C ASN A 55 10.33 15.52 11.15
N CYS A 56 11.15 14.56 10.71
CA CYS A 56 11.09 14.02 9.36
C CYS A 56 9.96 12.97 9.24
N ILE A 57 9.12 13.09 8.21
CA ILE A 57 8.03 12.13 7.91
C ILE A 57 8.51 10.84 7.22
N GLY A 58 9.82 10.73 6.95
CA GLY A 58 10.40 9.63 6.20
C GLY A 58 10.60 8.36 7.02
N ALA A 59 10.88 7.27 6.32
CA ALA A 59 11.27 5.98 6.90
C ALA A 59 12.68 5.60 6.43
N ILE A 60 13.36 4.79 7.24
CA ILE A 60 14.66 4.22 6.90
C ILE A 60 14.46 3.11 5.87
N ASN A 61 15.23 3.17 4.77
CA ASN A 61 15.21 2.17 3.73
C ASN A 61 16.20 1.03 4.02
N GLU A 62 16.25 0.02 3.14
CA GLU A 62 17.17 -1.13 3.24
C GLU A 62 18.66 -0.74 3.25
N LYS A 63 19.01 0.49 2.83
CA LYS A 63 20.37 1.02 2.87
C LYS A 63 20.70 1.73 4.19
N GLY A 64 19.78 1.75 5.15
CA GLY A 64 19.96 2.40 6.45
C GLY A 64 19.87 3.94 6.41
N VAL A 65 19.28 4.52 5.35
CA VAL A 65 19.09 5.98 5.23
C VAL A 65 17.62 6.36 5.03
N CYS A 66 17.25 7.55 5.47
CA CYS A 66 15.90 8.08 5.31
C CYS A 66 15.57 8.34 3.83
N ASN A 67 14.41 7.87 3.37
CA ASN A 67 13.93 8.06 2.01
C ASN A 67 13.51 9.52 1.65
N VAL A 68 13.44 10.42 2.63
CA VAL A 68 13.06 11.84 2.44
C VAL A 68 14.25 12.76 2.66
N CYS A 69 14.90 12.68 3.82
CA CYS A 69 15.99 13.61 4.19
C CYS A 69 17.40 13.04 4.03
N GLY A 70 17.54 11.74 3.75
CA GLY A 70 18.84 11.08 3.55
C GLY A 70 19.67 10.82 4.82
N LYS A 71 19.19 11.18 6.02
CA LYS A 71 19.90 10.94 7.29
C LYS A 71 20.04 9.44 7.59
N PRO A 72 21.15 9.00 8.21
CA PRO A 72 21.34 7.62 8.64
C PRO A 72 20.40 7.25 9.80
N ASP A 73 20.21 5.94 9.94
CA ASP A 73 19.42 5.31 10.99
C ASP A 73 19.89 5.64 12.42
N SER A 74 21.19 5.48 12.67
CA SER A 74 21.86 5.94 13.88
C SER A 74 22.10 7.44 13.70
N GLY A 75 21.37 8.28 14.43
CA GLY A 75 21.40 9.74 14.29
C GLY A 75 22.71 10.44 14.68
N GLU A 76 23.86 9.82 14.39
CA GLU A 76 25.18 10.39 14.58
C GLU A 76 25.74 10.81 13.21
N PRO A 77 26.16 12.08 13.03
CA PRO A 77 26.85 12.48 11.81
C PRO A 77 28.23 11.80 11.77
N ALA A 78 28.57 11.24 10.61
CA ALA A 78 29.95 10.90 10.27
C ALA A 78 30.82 12.15 10.18
#